data_AF-A0A839W6A7-F1
#
_entry.id   AF-A0A839W6A7-F1
#
_cell.length_a   1.000
_cell.length_b   1.000
_cell.length_c   1.000
_cell.angle_alpha   90.00
_cell.angle_beta   90.00
_cell.angle_gamma   90.00
#
_symmetry.space_group_name_H-M   'P 1'
#
loop_
_entity.id
_entity.type
_entity.pdbx_description
1 polymer ?
#
loop_
_entity_poly.entity_id
_entity_poly.type
_entity_poly.pdbx_seq_one_letter_code
_entity_poly.pdbx_strand_id
1 'polypeptide(L)'
;MGLIASVVPKSDGGVVVMVQQGAAKVRDVAFMPSKTLGILLLFCRRQKIPIPRDAEKDIFPSDDGLMMTVRGSCNTTAPPP
;
A
#
# COMPACT_ATOMS: atom_id res chain seq x y z
N MET A 1 25.04 -5.95 -5.80
CA MET A 1 23.87 -5.65 -4.95
C MET A 1 23.31 -4.31 -5.38
N GLY A 2 21.99 -4.19 -5.55
CA GLY A 2 21.35 -2.91 -5.83
C GLY A 2 21.00 -2.21 -4.51
N LEU A 3 21.24 -0.91 -4.41
CA LEU A 3 20.82 -0.09 -3.28
C LEU A 3 19.51 0.60 -3.65
N ILE A 4 18.56 0.65 -2.70
CA ILE A 4 17.37 1.48 -2.85
C ILE A 4 17.83 2.92 -2.62
N ALA A 5 17.78 3.74 -3.66
CA ALA A 5 18.20 5.13 -3.61
C ALA A 5 17.07 6.04 -3.12
N SER A 6 15.83 5.80 -3.58
CA SER A 6 14.65 6.53 -3.14
C SER A 6 13.37 5.73 -3.36
N VAL A 7 12.33 6.12 -2.64
CA VAL A 7 10.97 5.58 -2.73
C VAL A 7 10.02 6.75 -2.91
N VAL A 8 9.25 6.76 -4.00
CA VAL A 8 8.35 7.85 -4.35
C VAL A 8 6.92 7.30 -4.43
N PRO A 9 6.04 7.64 -3.47
CA PRO A 9 4.61 7.34 -3.54
C PRO A 9 3.96 7.98 -4.77
N LYS A 10 2.96 7.31 -5.33
CA LYS A 10 2.16 7.80 -6.46
C LYS A 10 0.73 8.11 -6.00
N SER A 11 0.07 9.01 -6.72
CA SER A 11 -1.30 9.44 -6.42
C SER A 11 -2.35 8.33 -6.51
N ASP A 12 -2.06 7.27 -7.29
CA ASP A 12 -2.90 6.09 -7.43
C ASP A 12 -2.69 5.04 -6.31
N GLY A 13 -1.81 5.31 -5.34
CA GLY A 13 -1.43 4.35 -4.29
C GLY A 13 -0.31 3.38 -4.72
N GLY A 14 0.25 3.56 -5.91
CA GLY A 14 1.45 2.87 -6.36
C GLY A 14 2.73 3.45 -5.72
N VAL A 15 3.84 2.77 -5.95
CA VAL A 15 5.16 3.22 -5.51
C VAL A 15 6.15 3.05 -6.65
N VAL A 16 6.99 4.06 -6.88
CA VAL A 16 8.18 3.89 -7.72
C VAL A 16 9.41 3.86 -6.82
N VAL A 17 10.20 2.80 -6.96
CA VAL A 17 11.46 2.63 -6.25
C VAL A 17 12.60 2.84 -7.23
N MET A 18 13.49 3.79 -6.91
CA MET A 18 14.71 4.00 -7.66
C MET A 18 15.79 3.08 -7.11
N VAL A 19 16.25 2.14 -7.93
CA VAL A 19 17.29 1.17 -7.56
C VAL A 19 18.58 1.54 -8.27
N GLN A 20 19.62 1.81 -7.49
CA GLN A 20 20.96 2.05 -8.00
C GLN A 20 21.73 0.73 -8.08
N GLN A 21 22.14 0.32 -9.28
CA GLN A 21 22.98 -0.83 -9.53
C GLN A 21 24.38 -0.37 -9.95
N GLY A 22 25.32 -0.35 -9.01
CA GLY A 22 26.69 0.14 -9.23
C GLY A 22 26.78 1.66 -9.39
N ALA A 23 27.90 2.15 -9.92
CA ALA A 23 28.21 3.58 -9.95
C ALA A 23 27.38 4.41 -10.97
N ALA A 24 26.73 3.78 -11.96
CA ALA A 24 26.20 4.53 -13.11
C ALA A 24 24.78 4.15 -13.59
N LYS A 25 24.15 3.10 -13.06
CA LYS A 25 22.82 2.67 -13.53
C LYS A 25 21.77 2.82 -12.44
N VAL A 26 20.88 3.79 -12.64
CA VAL A 26 19.65 3.94 -11.87
C VAL A 26 18.51 3.32 -12.68
N ARG A 27 17.71 2.48 -12.04
CA ARG A 27 16.53 1.85 -12.64
C ARG A 27 15.31 2.15 -11.79
N ASP A 28 14.24 2.54 -12.46
CA ASP A 28 12.94 2.71 -11.84
C ASP A 28 12.18 1.38 -11.84
N VAL A 29 11.65 1.02 -10.68
CA VAL A 29 10.79 -0.15 -10.49
C VAL A 29 9.44 0.32 -9.97
N ALA A 30 8.40 0.15 -10.79
CA ALA A 30 7.04 0.51 -10.43
C ALA A 30 6.31 -0.66 -9.75
N PHE A 31 5.72 -0.38 -8.60
CA PHE A 31 4.80 -1.25 -7.89
C PHE A 31 3.38 -0.70 -8.06
N MET A 32 2.51 -1.55 -8.60
CA MET A 32 1.09 -1.22 -8.76
C MET A 32 0.41 -1.10 -7.38
N PRO A 33 -0.68 -0.31 -7.27
CA PRO A 33 -1.43 -0.16 -6.02
C PRO A 33 -1.84 -1.50 -5.37
N SER A 34 -2.20 -2.50 -6.19
CA SER A 34 -2.54 -3.85 -5.71
C SER A 34 -1.38 -4.58 -5.02
N LYS A 35 -0.14 -4.37 -5.50
CA LYS A 35 1.07 -4.94 -4.88
C LYS A 35 1.40 -4.21 -3.58
N THR A 36 1.27 -2.89 -3.57
CA THR A 36 1.40 -2.06 -2.37
C THR A 36 0.43 -2.53 -1.29
N LEU A 37 -0.85 -2.71 -1.64
CA LEU A 37 -1.88 -3.24 -0.74
C LEU A 37 -1.51 -4.61 -0.18
N GLY A 38 -1.06 -5.53 -1.03
CA GLY A 38 -0.63 -6.86 -0.60
C GLY A 38 0.48 -6.82 0.45
N ILE A 39 1.45 -5.91 0.31
CA ILE A 39 2.54 -5.73 1.27
C ILE A 39 2.01 -5.16 2.59
N LEU A 40 1.15 -4.15 2.56
CA LEU A 40 0.55 -3.55 3.76
C LEU A 40 -0.29 -4.58 4.53
N LEU A 41 -1.10 -5.38 3.83
CA LEU A 41 -1.86 -6.47 4.43
C LEU A 41 -0.97 -7.55 5.05
N LEU A 42 0.12 -7.91 4.38
CA LEU A 42 1.11 -8.86 4.92
C LEU A 42 1.76 -8.31 6.19
N PHE A 43 2.11 -7.01 6.21
CA PHE A 43 2.64 -6.35 7.39
C PHE A 43 1.65 -6.40 8.55
N CYS A 44 0.39 -6.01 8.33
CA CYS A 44 -0.65 -6.07 9.35
C CYS A 44 -0.82 -7.49 9.90
N ARG A 45 -0.83 -8.52 9.03
CA ARG A 45 -0.87 -9.93 9.46
C ARG A 45 0.32 -10.31 10.34
N ARG A 46 1.54 -9.89 9.97
CA ARG A 46 2.77 -10.19 10.76
C ARG A 46 2.78 -9.48 12.11
N GLN A 47 2.25 -8.26 12.17
CA GLN A 47 2.12 -7.48 13.41
C GLN A 47 0.87 -7.82 14.22
N LYS A 48 0.08 -8.82 13.78
CA LYS A 48 -1.20 -9.21 14.41
C LYS A 48 -2.21 -8.06 14.51
N ILE A 49 -2.17 -7.11 13.58
CA ILE A 49 -3.15 -6.03 13.45
C ILE A 49 -4.39 -6.63 12.78
N PRO A 50 -5.55 -6.65 13.46
CA PRO A 50 -6.77 -7.23 12.90
C PRO A 50 -7.31 -6.33 11.78
N ILE A 51 -7.60 -6.93 10.63
CA ILE A 51 -8.26 -6.26 9.50
C ILE A 51 -9.56 -7.01 9.19
N PRO A 52 -10.73 -6.35 9.26
CA PRO A 52 -12.00 -6.98 8.91
C PRO A 52 -11.97 -7.47 7.46
N ARG A 53 -12.48 -8.69 7.24
CA ARG A 53 -12.46 -9.33 5.91
C ARG A 53 -13.17 -8.47 4.87
N ASP A 54 -14.37 -8.01 5.22
CA ASP A 54 -15.28 -7.30 4.33
C ASP A 54 -15.16 -5.78 4.42
N ALA A 55 -14.11 -5.27 5.11
CA ALA A 55 -13.83 -3.85 5.10
C ALA A 55 -13.32 -3.39 3.73
N GLU A 56 -13.79 -2.22 3.31
CA GLU A 56 -13.22 -1.47 2.20
C GLU A 56 -11.80 -1.00 2.57
N LYS A 57 -10.88 -1.03 1.62
CA LYS A 57 -9.45 -0.76 1.82
C LYS A 57 -8.96 0.14 0.72
N ASP A 58 -8.59 1.35 1.10
CA ASP A 58 -8.09 2.35 0.18
C ASP A 58 -6.64 2.73 0.53
N ILE A 59 -5.85 3.07 -0.47
CA ILE A 59 -4.46 3.50 -0.32
C ILE A 59 -4.29 4.88 -0.93
N PHE A 60 -3.64 5.76 -0.18
CA PHE A 60 -3.35 7.12 -0.63
C PHE A 60 -1.92 7.49 -0.25
N PRO A 61 -1.24 8.32 -1.05
CA PRO A 61 0.02 8.93 -0.61
C PRO A 61 -0.23 9.83 0.60
N SER A 62 0.75 9.86 1.51
CA SER A 62 0.84 10.77 2.65
C SER A 62 2.20 11.45 2.62
N ASP A 63 2.37 12.54 3.37
CA ASP A 63 3.62 13.33 3.38
C ASP A 63 4.86 12.47 3.66
N ASP A 64 4.72 11.46 4.54
CA ASP A 64 5.80 10.55 4.94
C ASP A 64 5.77 9.19 4.22
N GLY A 65 4.89 8.98 3.22
CA GLY A 65 4.84 7.73 2.47
C GLY A 65 3.46 7.33 1.97
N LEU A 66 2.95 6.20 2.45
CA LEU A 66 1.65 5.65 2.06
C LEU A 66 0.80 5.37 3.29
N MET A 67 -0.47 5.75 3.20
CA MET A 67 -1.48 5.46 4.20
C MET A 67 -2.51 4.50 3.62
N MET A 68 -2.87 3.48 4.40
CA MET A 68 -4.02 2.61 4.11
C MET A 68 -5.14 2.92 5.07
N THR A 69 -6.32 3.23 4.54
CA THR A 69 -7.55 3.37 5.33
C THR A 69 -8.38 2.11 5.21
N VAL A 70 -8.83 1.59 6.35
CA VAL A 70 -9.71 0.42 6.44
C VAL A 70 -11.07 0.88 6.96
N ARG A 71 -12.11 0.78 6.14
CA ARG A 71 -13.47 1.18 6.49
C ARG A 71 -14.35 -0.04 6.68
N GLY A 72 -14.89 -0.22 7.89
CA GLY A 72 -15.90 -1.24 8.13
C GLY A 72 -17.24 -0.82 7.54
N SER A 73 -17.77 -1.57 6.58
CA SER A 73 -19.15 -1.41 6.15
C SER A 73 -20.07 -2.12 7.15
N CYS A 74 -20.75 -1.37 8.01
CA CYS A 74 -21.96 -1.89 8.66
C CYS A 74 -23.10 -1.81 7.65
N ASN A 75 -23.37 -2.89 6.92
CA ASN A 75 -24.59 -2.98 6.13
C ASN A 75 -25.78 -3.05 7.10
N THR A 76 -26.33 -1.90 7.49
CA THR A 76 -27.60 -1.87 8.23
C THR A 76 -28.72 -2.10 7.22
N THR A 77 -29.06 -3.36 6.97
CA THR A 77 -30.36 -3.69 6.41
C THR A 77 -31.39 -3.30 7.46
N ALA A 78 -32.13 -2.21 7.21
CA ALA A 78 -33.33 -1.92 7.98
C ALA A 78 -34.25 -3.17 7.96
N PRO A 79 -34.95 -3.50 9.05
CA PRO A 79 -35.93 -4.58 9.02
C PRO A 79 -36.94 -4.31 7.90
N PRO A 80 -37.36 -5.34 7.13
CA PRO A 80 -38.44 -5.17 6.15
C PRO A 80 -39.72 -4.66 6.85
N PRO A 81 -40.56 -3.86 6.14
CA PRO A 81 -41.79 -3.31 6.69
C PRO A 81 -42.82 -4.37 7.10
#